data_AF-A0A5C5W3I0-F1
#
_entry.id   AF-A0A5C5W3I0-F1
#
_cell.length_a   1.000
_cell.length_b   1.000
_cell.length_c   1.000
_cell.angle_alpha   90.00
_cell.angle_beta   90.00
_cell.angle_gamma   90.00
#
_symmetry.space_group_name_H-M   'P 1'
#
loop_
_entity.id
_entity.type
_entity.pdbx_description
1 polymer ?
#
loop_
_entity_poly.entity_id
_entity_poly.type
_entity_poly.pdbx_seq_one_letter_code
_entity_poly.pdbx_strand_id
1 'polypeptide(L)'
;MKKANGQKPNEDAPAAQEPHFTRYSLLATLNSSFTRYSLLATLNLTALAAGPRLILISVDGMRADQVNATNTPNFAALRDAGASTIAINDLPSVTMTNHATMLTGRPTAEHGVILDIELPGTLQFPTLLDYAVESGLRTAFFVSKSKLEYMAHSAAIETMITNGEQSELVDRLLPLVVADGPDLIFLHLREPDSTGHATGWLSPAYMQALAGSDAQIGRIVAAARADATRDTFFIVTSDHGGDGPNHFANIPENREVAWIVAGPGIPAGRSLQTPVALVDTTPTALWLLDLPVPDGLVGKPITELRAASAAAGAATPAPPITLPCFILMLPAVLAALTAAAIGTHGANGRGASASMAPNAPRGSHHQA
;
A
#
# COMPACT_ATOMS: atom_id res chain seq x y z
N MET A 1 -17.71 6.61 77.99
CA MET A 1 -16.70 6.02 78.90
C MET A 1 -15.31 6.50 78.44
N LYS A 2 -14.55 7.24 79.28
CA LYS A 2 -13.26 6.81 79.92
C LYS A 2 -12.16 6.42 78.91
N LYS A 3 -10.95 7.00 78.83
CA LYS A 3 -10.13 8.05 79.53
C LYS A 3 -9.19 8.68 78.45
N ALA A 4 -8.59 9.88 78.48
CA ALA A 4 -8.03 10.79 79.51
C ALA A 4 -6.57 10.52 79.96
N ASN A 5 -5.79 11.61 80.10
CA ASN A 5 -4.35 11.81 80.44
C ASN A 5 -3.30 11.55 79.33
N GLY A 6 -2.23 12.35 79.21
CA GLY A 6 -1.77 13.58 79.89
C GLY A 6 -0.52 14.13 79.15
N GLN A 7 0.26 15.15 79.50
CA GLN A 7 0.29 16.28 80.45
C GLN A 7 1.67 16.96 80.22
N LYS A 8 1.78 18.30 80.28
CA LYS A 8 3.03 19.09 79.99
C LYS A 8 4.06 19.07 81.15
N PRO A 9 5.31 19.57 80.93
CA PRO A 9 5.73 20.97 81.24
C PRO A 9 6.33 21.71 80.00
N ASN A 10 6.37 23.05 79.83
CA ASN A 10 7.03 24.14 80.59
C ASN A 10 8.58 24.04 80.62
N GLU A 11 9.41 25.08 80.47
CA GLU A 11 9.31 26.54 80.16
C GLU A 11 10.60 26.92 79.36
N ASP A 12 10.71 28.01 78.61
CA ASP A 12 11.21 29.31 79.09
C ASP A 12 11.02 30.44 78.04
N ALA A 13 10.86 31.68 78.50
CA ALA A 13 10.93 32.94 77.74
C ALA A 13 11.76 33.95 78.56
N PRO A 14 12.45 34.98 77.98
CA PRO A 14 11.83 36.15 77.32
C PRO A 14 12.67 36.65 76.08
N ALA A 15 12.59 37.86 75.51
CA ALA A 15 11.83 39.09 75.83
C ALA A 15 11.43 39.95 74.60
N ALA A 16 10.29 40.61 74.76
CA ALA A 16 9.79 41.89 74.20
C ALA A 16 10.72 42.84 73.42
N GLN A 17 10.22 43.37 72.28
CA GLN A 17 9.79 44.78 72.13
C GLN A 17 8.93 45.03 70.86
N GLU A 18 7.75 45.63 71.08
CA GLU A 18 6.80 46.26 70.11
C GLU A 18 7.36 47.64 69.61
N PRO A 19 6.81 48.37 68.60
CA PRO A 19 5.37 48.48 68.30
C PRO A 19 4.83 48.73 66.85
N HIS A 20 3.60 48.22 66.63
CA HIS A 20 2.39 48.87 66.05
C HIS A 20 2.25 49.46 64.60
N PHE A 21 1.09 49.10 64.00
CA PHE A 21 0.24 49.78 62.98
C PHE A 21 0.84 50.04 61.56
N THR A 22 0.14 49.86 60.42
CA THR A 22 -1.31 49.84 60.10
C THR A 22 -1.62 48.92 58.90
N ARG A 23 -2.86 48.43 58.75
CA ARG A 23 -3.36 47.77 57.52
C ARG A 23 -3.63 48.79 56.40
N TYR A 24 -3.39 48.44 55.13
CA TYR A 24 -4.31 48.66 53.98
C TYR A 24 -3.82 47.92 52.71
N SER A 25 -4.63 47.94 51.66
CA SER A 25 -4.67 46.91 50.61
C SER A 25 -4.21 47.37 49.22
N LEU A 26 -3.88 46.39 48.37
CA LEU A 26 -4.07 46.35 46.90
C LEU A 26 -2.99 46.96 45.95
N LEU A 27 -2.77 46.20 44.87
CA LEU A 27 -2.16 46.52 43.55
C LEU A 27 -0.63 46.57 43.39
N ALA A 28 -0.19 45.79 42.38
CA ALA A 28 0.96 45.96 41.47
C ALA A 28 2.37 46.18 42.09
N THR A 29 3.44 45.51 41.68
CA THR A 29 3.76 44.96 40.35
C THR A 29 4.84 43.88 40.52
N LEU A 30 4.69 42.69 39.95
CA LEU A 30 5.81 41.74 39.84
C LEU A 30 5.93 41.16 38.42
N ASN A 31 7.12 41.38 37.86
CA ASN A 31 7.48 41.19 36.46
C ASN A 31 7.17 39.79 35.91
N SER A 32 6.60 39.81 34.71
CA SER A 32 6.71 38.77 33.70
C SER A 32 8.14 38.28 33.49
N SER A 33 8.40 36.98 33.76
CA SER A 33 9.52 36.21 33.19
C SER A 33 9.34 34.68 33.28
N PHE A 34 8.12 34.18 33.49
CA PHE A 34 7.85 32.73 33.62
C PHE A 34 6.67 32.24 32.76
N THR A 35 6.55 32.75 31.53
CA THR A 35 5.63 32.20 30.52
C THR A 35 6.12 32.61 29.13
N ARG A 36 6.76 31.68 28.39
CA ARG A 36 7.03 31.68 26.91
C ARG A 36 8.10 30.67 26.46
N TYR A 37 8.10 29.44 27.00
CA TYR A 37 8.72 28.29 26.30
C TYR A 37 7.84 27.04 26.43
N SER A 38 6.53 27.23 26.24
CA SER A 38 5.69 26.14 25.73
C SER A 38 6.04 25.96 24.26
N LEU A 39 7.12 25.21 24.00
CA LEU A 39 7.40 24.68 22.67
C LEU A 39 6.33 23.61 22.38
N LEU A 40 5.13 24.07 22.04
CA LEU A 40 4.15 23.27 21.33
C LEU A 40 4.72 23.02 19.94
N ALA A 41 5.65 22.07 19.88
CA ALA A 41 5.85 21.27 18.70
C ALA A 41 4.53 20.51 18.48
N THR A 42 3.56 21.17 17.86
CA THR A 42 2.50 20.49 17.13
C THR A 42 3.20 19.77 15.98
N LEU A 43 3.74 18.60 16.30
CA LEU A 43 3.88 17.51 15.35
C LEU A 43 2.49 17.32 14.78
N ASN A 44 2.26 17.92 13.62
CA ASN A 44 1.25 17.45 12.70
C ASN A 44 1.71 16.05 12.28
N LEU A 45 1.44 15.05 13.14
CA LEU A 45 1.00 13.76 12.67
C LEU A 45 -0.37 13.99 12.00
N THR A 46 -0.34 14.64 10.83
CA THR A 46 -0.99 14.00 9.70
C THR A 46 -0.41 12.60 9.69
N ALA A 47 -1.21 11.61 10.12
CA ALA A 47 -0.95 10.24 9.73
C ALA A 47 -0.65 10.30 8.23
N LEU A 48 0.49 9.74 7.81
CA LEU A 48 0.76 9.60 6.38
C LEU A 48 -0.47 8.90 5.82
N ALA A 49 -1.23 9.59 4.98
CA ALA A 49 -2.40 8.97 4.36
C ALA A 49 -1.89 7.71 3.66
N ALA A 50 -2.53 6.57 3.92
CA ALA A 50 -2.14 5.33 3.27
C ALA A 50 -2.10 5.59 1.76
N GLY A 51 -1.03 5.15 1.11
CA GLY A 51 -0.84 5.38 -0.32
C GLY A 51 -2.03 4.83 -1.12
N PRO A 52 -2.26 5.37 -2.34
CA PRO A 52 -3.33 4.90 -3.19
C PRO A 52 -3.21 3.38 -3.35
N ARG A 53 -4.34 2.68 -3.21
CA ARG A 53 -4.43 1.25 -3.56
C ARG A 53 -4.63 1.13 -5.06
N LEU A 54 -4.09 0.07 -5.67
CA LEU A 54 -4.49 -0.40 -6.99
C LEU A 54 -4.94 -1.86 -6.93
N ILE A 55 -6.12 -2.14 -7.49
CA ILE A 55 -6.63 -3.51 -7.70
C ILE A 55 -6.64 -3.77 -9.21
N LEU A 56 -5.72 -4.63 -9.68
CA LEU A 56 -5.66 -5.11 -11.06
C LEU A 56 -6.43 -6.43 -11.15
N ILE A 57 -7.51 -6.45 -11.92
CA ILE A 57 -8.38 -7.61 -12.10
C ILE A 57 -8.31 -8.08 -13.55
N SER A 58 -7.83 -9.30 -13.74
CA SER A 58 -7.90 -10.03 -15.01
C SER A 58 -9.07 -11.03 -14.95
N VAL A 59 -9.91 -11.01 -15.97
CA VAL A 59 -11.07 -11.90 -16.10
C VAL A 59 -10.88 -12.73 -17.35
N ASP A 60 -10.47 -13.97 -17.15
CA ASP A 60 -9.90 -14.84 -18.19
C ASP A 60 -10.93 -15.16 -19.29
N GLY A 61 -10.55 -14.99 -20.56
CA GLY A 61 -11.41 -15.25 -21.71
C GLY A 61 -12.60 -14.29 -21.88
N MET A 62 -12.68 -13.18 -21.14
CA MET A 62 -13.77 -12.21 -21.23
C MET A 62 -13.68 -11.39 -22.53
N ARG A 63 -14.49 -11.77 -23.53
CA ARG A 63 -14.69 -10.98 -24.76
C ARG A 63 -15.12 -9.54 -24.46
N ALA A 64 -14.45 -8.58 -25.10
CA ALA A 64 -14.72 -7.17 -24.91
C ALA A 64 -16.15 -6.73 -25.31
N ASP A 65 -16.71 -7.34 -26.36
CA ASP A 65 -18.05 -7.02 -26.88
C ASP A 65 -19.18 -7.36 -25.91
N GLN A 66 -18.90 -8.20 -24.90
CA GLN A 66 -19.85 -8.52 -23.84
C GLN A 66 -19.81 -7.56 -22.65
N VAL A 67 -18.87 -6.60 -22.62
CA VAL A 67 -18.75 -5.62 -21.54
C VAL A 67 -19.73 -4.45 -21.74
N ASN A 68 -21.00 -4.71 -21.41
CA ASN A 68 -22.13 -3.81 -21.60
C ASN A 68 -23.12 -3.85 -20.43
N ALA A 69 -24.02 -2.86 -20.36
CA ALA A 69 -24.93 -2.68 -19.21
C ALA A 69 -26.01 -3.79 -19.07
N THR A 70 -26.20 -4.64 -20.09
CA THR A 70 -27.17 -5.75 -20.06
C THR A 70 -26.54 -7.02 -19.53
N ASN A 71 -25.35 -7.37 -20.02
CA ASN A 71 -24.67 -8.64 -19.71
C ASN A 71 -23.78 -8.52 -18.46
N THR A 72 -23.22 -7.33 -18.23
CA THR A 72 -22.18 -7.06 -17.25
C THR A 72 -22.41 -5.68 -16.59
N PRO A 73 -23.48 -5.51 -15.80
CA PRO A 73 -23.86 -4.21 -15.24
C PRO A 73 -22.82 -3.62 -14.28
N ASN A 74 -22.06 -4.43 -13.53
CA ASN A 74 -21.02 -3.93 -12.63
C ASN A 74 -19.75 -3.50 -13.39
N PHE A 75 -19.31 -4.28 -14.40
CA PHE A 75 -18.22 -3.82 -15.29
C PHE A 75 -18.61 -2.53 -16.04
N ALA A 76 -19.85 -2.46 -16.54
CA ALA A 76 -20.36 -1.25 -17.22
C ALA A 76 -20.44 -0.04 -16.26
N ALA A 77 -20.91 -0.23 -15.02
CA ALA A 77 -20.91 0.83 -14.02
C ALA A 77 -19.51 1.28 -13.60
N LEU A 78 -18.50 0.39 -13.63
CA LEU A 78 -17.11 0.73 -13.38
C LEU A 78 -16.49 1.51 -14.56
N ARG A 79 -16.75 1.05 -15.79
CA ARG A 79 -16.41 1.73 -17.05
C ARG A 79 -16.96 3.15 -17.09
N ASP A 80 -18.25 3.30 -16.80
CA ASP A 80 -18.95 4.59 -16.87
C ASP A 80 -18.53 5.53 -15.71
N ALA A 81 -18.03 4.97 -14.60
CA ALA A 81 -17.44 5.74 -13.50
C ALA A 81 -15.96 6.15 -13.72
N GLY A 82 -15.33 5.70 -14.81
CA GLY A 82 -13.93 5.95 -15.11
C GLY A 82 -13.65 6.13 -16.59
N ALA A 83 -12.49 5.63 -17.02
CA ALA A 83 -12.05 5.64 -18.40
C ALA A 83 -11.94 4.21 -18.97
N SER A 84 -12.06 4.08 -20.30
CA SER A 84 -11.95 2.78 -20.95
C SER A 84 -11.59 2.85 -22.43
N THR A 85 -11.10 1.73 -22.95
CA THR A 85 -10.97 1.46 -24.39
C THR A 85 -10.95 -0.04 -24.66
N ILE A 86 -10.83 -0.42 -25.92
CA ILE A 86 -10.44 -1.76 -26.34
C ILE A 86 -8.91 -1.80 -26.38
N ALA A 87 -8.31 -2.70 -25.61
CA ALA A 87 -6.88 -3.00 -25.71
C ALA A 87 -6.64 -4.20 -26.62
N ILE A 88 -5.46 -4.24 -27.23
CA ILE A 88 -5.00 -5.36 -28.06
C ILE A 88 -4.08 -6.27 -27.25
N ASN A 89 -4.39 -7.57 -27.25
CA ASN A 89 -3.54 -8.60 -26.67
C ASN A 89 -2.39 -9.00 -27.61
N ASP A 90 -1.40 -9.70 -27.08
CA ASP A 90 -0.26 -10.21 -27.83
C ASP A 90 -0.44 -11.69 -28.23
N LEU A 91 0.43 -12.16 -29.13
CA LEU A 91 0.35 -13.49 -29.74
C LEU A 91 1.44 -14.44 -29.22
N PRO A 92 1.12 -15.71 -28.90
CA PRO A 92 -0.21 -16.34 -29.06
C PRO A 92 -1.24 -15.84 -28.04
N SER A 93 -2.50 -15.74 -28.48
CA SER A 93 -3.63 -15.23 -27.69
C SER A 93 -4.06 -16.27 -26.64
N VAL A 94 -3.22 -16.54 -25.64
CA VAL A 94 -3.42 -17.55 -24.58
C VAL A 94 -3.10 -17.00 -23.19
N THR A 95 -3.62 -17.64 -22.14
CA THR A 95 -3.56 -17.14 -20.75
C THR A 95 -2.14 -16.79 -20.30
N MET A 96 -1.20 -17.74 -20.37
CA MET A 96 0.16 -17.54 -19.87
C MET A 96 0.92 -16.44 -20.61
N THR A 97 0.74 -16.34 -21.92
CA THR A 97 1.38 -15.31 -22.75
C THR A 97 0.89 -13.93 -22.33
N ASN A 98 -0.42 -13.72 -22.33
CA ASN A 98 -0.98 -12.39 -22.14
C ASN A 98 -0.96 -11.91 -20.69
N HIS A 99 -1.00 -12.82 -19.72
CA HIS A 99 -0.71 -12.47 -18.32
C HIS A 99 0.77 -12.08 -18.12
N ALA A 100 1.72 -12.76 -18.75
CA ALA A 100 3.13 -12.35 -18.72
C ALA A 100 3.33 -10.99 -19.40
N THR A 101 2.66 -10.74 -20.54
CA THR A 101 2.65 -9.44 -21.22
C THR A 101 2.13 -8.34 -20.30
N MET A 102 0.96 -8.56 -19.69
CA MET A 102 0.28 -7.62 -18.81
C MET A 102 1.10 -7.27 -17.57
N LEU A 103 1.67 -8.28 -16.90
CA LEU A 103 2.37 -8.14 -15.62
C LEU A 103 3.84 -7.71 -15.75
N THR A 104 4.47 -7.86 -16.91
CA THR A 104 5.84 -7.35 -17.13
C THR A 104 5.88 -6.02 -17.89
N GLY A 105 4.84 -5.68 -18.65
CA GLY A 105 4.86 -4.55 -19.59
C GLY A 105 5.76 -4.76 -20.82
N ARG A 106 6.07 -6.03 -21.13
CA ARG A 106 6.90 -6.47 -22.26
C ARG A 106 6.09 -7.32 -23.23
N PRO A 107 6.40 -7.34 -24.53
CA PRO A 107 5.76 -8.24 -25.48
C PRO A 107 6.33 -9.66 -25.36
N THR A 108 5.62 -10.62 -25.95
CA THR A 108 5.98 -12.04 -26.06
C THR A 108 7.34 -12.25 -26.71
N ALA A 109 7.71 -11.38 -27.64
CA ALA A 109 9.03 -11.37 -28.28
C ALA A 109 10.19 -11.11 -27.30
N GLU A 110 9.92 -10.52 -26.13
CA GLU A 110 10.90 -10.31 -25.06
C GLU A 110 10.74 -11.36 -23.95
N HIS A 111 9.53 -11.53 -23.40
CA HIS A 111 9.32 -12.41 -22.24
C HIS A 111 9.29 -13.91 -22.58
N GLY A 112 9.16 -14.29 -23.87
CA GLY A 112 9.33 -15.66 -24.37
C GLY A 112 8.25 -16.67 -23.96
N VAL A 113 7.24 -16.27 -23.19
CA VAL A 113 6.15 -17.14 -22.73
C VAL A 113 5.14 -17.33 -23.86
N ILE A 114 5.25 -18.47 -24.57
CA ILE A 114 4.38 -18.86 -25.69
C ILE A 114 3.55 -20.11 -25.44
N LEU A 115 3.78 -20.81 -24.32
CA LEU A 115 3.10 -22.06 -23.97
C LEU A 115 2.13 -21.83 -22.82
N ASP A 116 0.94 -22.40 -22.94
CA ASP A 116 -0.14 -22.21 -21.98
C ASP A 116 -0.22 -23.34 -20.93
N ILE A 117 0.93 -23.65 -20.32
CA ILE A 117 1.15 -24.77 -19.41
C ILE A 117 1.76 -24.30 -18.09
N GLU A 118 1.84 -25.20 -17.10
CA GLU A 118 2.72 -24.99 -15.95
C GLU A 118 4.19 -25.02 -16.41
N LEU A 119 4.91 -23.91 -16.18
CA LEU A 119 6.32 -23.76 -16.53
C LEU A 119 7.20 -23.89 -15.28
N PRO A 120 8.39 -24.53 -15.37
CA PRO A 120 9.28 -24.69 -14.23
C PRO A 120 9.98 -23.39 -13.86
N GLY A 121 10.18 -23.18 -12.56
CA GLY A 121 10.85 -21.98 -12.03
C GLY A 121 9.93 -20.76 -12.08
N THR A 122 10.49 -19.61 -12.44
CA THR A 122 9.76 -18.34 -12.56
C THR A 122 10.10 -17.66 -13.88
N LEU A 123 9.29 -16.67 -14.24
CA LEU A 123 9.57 -15.75 -15.32
C LEU A 123 10.94 -15.05 -15.10
N GLN A 124 11.54 -14.57 -16.18
CA GLN A 124 12.92 -14.02 -16.20
C GLN A 124 12.96 -12.49 -16.23
N PHE A 125 11.80 -11.84 -16.02
CA PHE A 125 11.63 -10.39 -16.05
C PHE A 125 10.79 -9.98 -14.85
N PRO A 126 11.15 -8.90 -14.12
CA PRO A 126 10.34 -8.43 -13.00
C PRO A 126 8.91 -8.08 -13.45
N THR A 127 7.96 -8.31 -12.55
CA THR A 127 6.56 -7.93 -12.73
C THR A 127 6.21 -6.66 -11.97
N LEU A 128 5.00 -6.14 -12.22
CA LEU A 128 4.31 -5.15 -11.39
C LEU A 128 4.36 -5.46 -9.88
N LEU A 129 4.28 -6.74 -9.48
CA LEU A 129 4.36 -7.16 -8.07
C LEU A 129 5.75 -6.91 -7.49
N ASP A 130 6.78 -7.18 -8.27
CA ASP A 130 8.18 -7.05 -7.85
C ASP A 130 8.55 -5.57 -7.74
N TYR A 131 8.19 -4.74 -8.73
CA TYR A 131 8.38 -3.29 -8.67
C TYR A 131 7.63 -2.63 -7.50
N ALA A 132 6.45 -3.13 -7.16
CA ALA A 132 5.70 -2.67 -5.99
C ALA A 132 6.43 -3.07 -4.68
N VAL A 133 6.83 -4.33 -4.53
CA VAL A 133 7.60 -4.81 -3.36
C VAL A 133 8.93 -4.05 -3.21
N GLU A 134 9.69 -3.86 -4.29
CA GLU A 134 10.95 -3.11 -4.28
C GLU A 134 10.76 -1.65 -3.88
N SER A 135 9.58 -1.08 -4.16
CA SER A 135 9.16 0.26 -3.72
C SER A 135 8.63 0.30 -2.28
N GLY A 136 8.63 -0.84 -1.56
CA GLY A 136 8.13 -0.96 -0.19
C GLY A 136 6.61 -1.11 -0.06
N LEU A 137 5.89 -1.36 -1.16
CA LEU A 137 4.45 -1.59 -1.14
C LEU A 137 4.11 -3.03 -0.73
N ARG A 138 3.02 -3.18 0.02
CA ARG A 138 2.41 -4.45 0.39
C ARG A 138 1.58 -4.98 -0.79
N THR A 139 1.85 -6.22 -1.19
CA THR A 139 1.24 -6.83 -2.37
C THR A 139 0.46 -8.10 -2.03
N ALA A 140 -0.62 -8.36 -2.76
CA ALA A 140 -1.37 -9.62 -2.68
C ALA A 140 -1.73 -10.16 -4.06
N PHE A 141 -1.73 -11.49 -4.20
CA PHE A 141 -1.85 -12.21 -5.46
C PHE A 141 -2.89 -13.34 -5.33
N PHE A 142 -3.97 -13.25 -6.09
CA PHE A 142 -5.09 -14.19 -6.05
C PHE A 142 -5.35 -14.73 -7.46
N VAL A 143 -5.16 -16.03 -7.70
CA VAL A 143 -5.31 -16.62 -9.05
C VAL A 143 -6.05 -17.95 -9.04
N SER A 144 -7.06 -18.10 -9.91
CA SER A 144 -7.76 -19.38 -10.11
C SER A 144 -7.01 -20.43 -10.97
N LYS A 145 -5.88 -20.10 -11.61
CA LYS A 145 -5.07 -21.02 -12.44
C LYS A 145 -3.65 -21.12 -11.84
N SER A 146 -3.24 -22.31 -11.37
CA SER A 146 -1.91 -22.57 -10.74
C SER A 146 -0.72 -22.10 -11.58
N LYS A 147 -0.76 -22.34 -12.90
CA LYS A 147 0.28 -21.92 -13.86
C LYS A 147 0.69 -20.44 -13.77
N LEU A 148 -0.19 -19.56 -13.29
CA LEU A 148 0.09 -18.13 -13.10
C LEU A 148 1.07 -17.84 -11.94
N GLU A 149 1.32 -18.80 -11.03
CA GLU A 149 2.39 -18.72 -10.02
C GLU A 149 3.77 -18.43 -10.62
N TYR A 150 3.99 -18.82 -11.88
CA TYR A 150 5.19 -18.53 -12.66
C TYR A 150 5.56 -17.04 -12.72
N MET A 151 4.58 -16.15 -12.49
CA MET A 151 4.73 -14.68 -12.55
C MET A 151 4.87 -14.03 -11.18
N ALA A 152 4.76 -14.80 -10.09
CA ALA A 152 4.84 -14.31 -8.71
C ALA A 152 6.25 -14.59 -8.13
N HIS A 153 7.25 -13.82 -8.55
CA HIS A 153 8.65 -14.06 -8.13
C HIS A 153 8.90 -13.80 -6.64
N SER A 154 8.31 -12.73 -6.11
CA SER A 154 8.69 -12.20 -4.81
C SER A 154 8.09 -12.99 -3.64
N ALA A 155 8.97 -13.57 -2.82
CA ALA A 155 8.63 -14.14 -1.52
C ALA A 155 8.10 -13.11 -0.49
N ALA A 156 8.09 -11.82 -0.83
CA ALA A 156 7.51 -10.75 -0.02
C ALA A 156 6.08 -10.33 -0.48
N ILE A 157 5.46 -11.10 -1.40
CA ILE A 157 4.02 -11.06 -1.60
C ILE A 157 3.35 -11.50 -0.28
N GLU A 158 2.62 -10.59 0.36
CA GLU A 158 2.08 -10.77 1.73
C GLU A 158 0.99 -11.85 1.78
N THR A 159 0.21 -11.97 0.71
CA THR A 159 -0.84 -12.98 0.58
C THR A 159 -0.83 -13.54 -0.82
N MET A 160 -0.64 -14.86 -0.94
CA MET A 160 -0.72 -15.59 -2.18
C MET A 160 -1.75 -16.71 -2.06
N ILE A 161 -2.77 -16.71 -2.91
CA ILE A 161 -3.76 -17.81 -3.00
C ILE A 161 -3.92 -18.21 -4.47
N THR A 162 -3.69 -19.48 -4.76
CA THR A 162 -3.61 -20.02 -6.12
C THR A 162 -4.55 -21.22 -6.29
N ASN A 163 -4.94 -21.51 -7.53
CA ASN A 163 -5.92 -22.55 -7.89
C ASN A 163 -7.25 -22.48 -7.11
N GLY A 164 -7.64 -21.27 -6.67
CA GLY A 164 -8.87 -21.05 -5.90
C GLY A 164 -10.10 -20.82 -6.78
N GLU A 165 -11.25 -21.33 -6.36
CA GLU A 165 -12.52 -21.03 -7.03
C GLU A 165 -12.88 -19.55 -6.88
N GLN A 166 -13.46 -18.97 -7.94
CA GLN A 166 -13.46 -17.51 -8.09
C GLN A 166 -14.19 -16.75 -6.98
N SER A 167 -15.28 -17.32 -6.43
CA SER A 167 -15.96 -16.74 -5.28
C SER A 167 -15.15 -16.86 -4.00
N GLU A 168 -14.39 -17.94 -3.81
CA GLU A 168 -13.53 -18.12 -2.63
C GLU A 168 -12.34 -17.15 -2.66
N LEU A 169 -11.71 -16.93 -3.81
CA LEU A 169 -10.66 -15.92 -3.95
C LEU A 169 -11.17 -14.54 -3.56
N VAL A 170 -12.37 -14.18 -4.00
CA VAL A 170 -13.02 -12.90 -3.65
C VAL A 170 -13.37 -12.87 -2.16
N ASP A 171 -13.91 -13.94 -1.58
CA ASP A 171 -14.20 -14.04 -0.15
C ASP A 171 -12.95 -13.87 0.73
N ARG A 172 -11.77 -14.31 0.25
CA ARG A 172 -10.48 -14.10 0.91
C ARG A 172 -9.87 -12.71 0.66
N LEU A 173 -10.17 -12.10 -0.48
CA LEU A 173 -9.71 -10.76 -0.86
C LEU A 173 -10.48 -9.66 -0.13
N LEU A 174 -11.81 -9.78 0.03
CA LEU A 174 -12.66 -8.73 0.59
C LEU A 174 -12.20 -8.22 1.98
N PRO A 175 -11.77 -9.07 2.94
CA PRO A 175 -11.22 -8.62 4.23
C PRO A 175 -9.93 -7.79 4.12
N LEU A 176 -9.21 -7.86 2.99
CA LEU A 176 -8.00 -7.07 2.73
C LEU A 176 -8.31 -5.70 2.09
N VAL A 177 -9.54 -5.46 1.64
CA VAL A 177 -9.96 -4.17 1.04
C VAL A 177 -10.39 -3.21 2.16
N VAL A 178 -9.43 -2.85 3.01
CA VAL A 178 -9.58 -1.98 4.19
C VAL A 178 -8.41 -1.01 4.29
N ALA A 179 -8.49 0.00 5.17
CA ALA A 179 -7.51 1.10 5.23
C ALA A 179 -6.05 0.62 5.33
N ASP A 180 -5.79 -0.38 6.18
CA ASP A 180 -4.47 -1.00 6.42
C ASP A 180 -4.26 -2.34 5.66
N GLY A 181 -4.94 -2.51 4.52
CA GLY A 181 -4.71 -3.63 3.62
C GLY A 181 -3.54 -3.41 2.64
N PRO A 182 -3.30 -4.35 1.71
CA PRO A 182 -2.30 -4.22 0.66
C PRO A 182 -2.50 -2.97 -0.21
N ASP A 183 -1.40 -2.45 -0.73
CA ASP A 183 -1.36 -1.31 -1.67
C ASP A 183 -1.60 -1.78 -3.10
N LEU A 184 -1.11 -2.97 -3.48
CA LEU A 184 -1.36 -3.58 -4.78
C LEU A 184 -2.02 -4.95 -4.60
N ILE A 185 -3.14 -5.17 -5.28
CA ILE A 185 -3.80 -6.47 -5.34
C ILE A 185 -3.92 -6.90 -6.80
N PHE A 186 -3.37 -8.05 -7.15
CA PHE A 186 -3.66 -8.73 -8.41
C PHE A 186 -4.70 -9.84 -8.17
N LEU A 187 -5.74 -9.86 -9.01
CA LEU A 187 -6.80 -10.87 -9.00
C LEU A 187 -7.01 -11.41 -10.42
N HIS A 188 -6.91 -12.73 -10.59
CA HIS A 188 -7.35 -13.43 -11.79
C HIS A 188 -8.56 -14.31 -11.48
N LEU A 189 -9.63 -14.17 -12.27
CA LEU A 189 -10.83 -15.01 -12.25
C LEU A 189 -10.86 -15.94 -13.47
N ARG A 190 -11.08 -17.25 -13.28
CA ARG A 190 -11.06 -18.27 -14.36
C ARG A 190 -12.25 -18.25 -15.32
N GLU A 191 -13.35 -17.59 -14.93
CA GLU A 191 -14.56 -17.53 -15.74
C GLU A 191 -14.67 -16.14 -16.39
N PRO A 192 -15.12 -16.07 -17.65
CA PRO A 192 -15.87 -17.12 -18.36
C PRO A 192 -15.06 -18.11 -19.21
N ASP A 193 -13.72 -18.01 -19.29
CA ASP A 193 -12.87 -18.91 -20.10
C ASP A 193 -13.14 -20.41 -19.90
N SER A 194 -13.13 -20.88 -18.65
CA SER A 194 -13.30 -22.31 -18.35
C SER A 194 -14.64 -22.86 -18.88
N THR A 195 -15.71 -22.06 -18.79
CA THR A 195 -17.01 -22.38 -19.40
C THR A 195 -17.02 -22.17 -20.92
N GLY A 196 -16.29 -21.19 -21.44
CA GLY A 196 -16.12 -20.92 -22.88
C GLY A 196 -15.49 -22.10 -23.61
N HIS A 197 -14.42 -22.69 -23.06
CA HIS A 197 -13.85 -23.93 -23.57
C HIS A 197 -14.83 -25.11 -23.53
N ALA A 198 -15.59 -25.26 -22.43
CA ALA A 198 -16.49 -26.40 -22.24
C ALA A 198 -17.76 -26.34 -23.10
N THR A 199 -18.22 -25.15 -23.48
CA THR A 199 -19.57 -24.95 -24.07
C THR A 199 -19.61 -24.02 -25.29
N GLY A 200 -18.50 -23.39 -25.64
CA GLY A 200 -18.38 -22.33 -26.62
C GLY A 200 -18.53 -20.94 -26.00
N TRP A 201 -17.70 -19.99 -26.46
CA TRP A 201 -17.89 -18.57 -26.19
C TRP A 201 -19.26 -18.11 -26.70
N LEU A 202 -19.89 -17.18 -25.97
CA LEU A 202 -21.26 -16.69 -26.19
C LEU A 202 -22.37 -17.75 -26.04
N SER A 203 -22.07 -18.98 -25.59
CA SER A 203 -23.11 -19.93 -25.19
C SER A 203 -23.93 -19.39 -24.00
N PRO A 204 -25.17 -19.89 -23.75
CA PRO A 204 -25.92 -19.52 -22.56
C PRO A 204 -25.18 -19.79 -21.25
N ALA A 205 -24.35 -20.84 -21.20
CA ALA A 205 -23.53 -21.17 -20.04
C ALA A 205 -22.37 -20.16 -19.88
N TYR A 206 -21.67 -19.83 -20.97
CA TYR A 206 -20.62 -18.79 -20.98
C TYR A 206 -21.19 -17.44 -20.49
N MET A 207 -22.37 -17.04 -20.97
CA MET A 207 -23.01 -15.79 -20.56
C MET A 207 -23.42 -15.82 -19.06
N GLN A 208 -23.83 -16.97 -18.54
CA GLN A 208 -24.09 -17.16 -17.11
C GLN A 208 -22.79 -17.08 -16.27
N ALA A 209 -21.70 -17.69 -16.75
CA ALA A 209 -20.39 -17.63 -16.09
C ALA A 209 -19.85 -16.20 -16.05
N LEU A 210 -19.96 -15.45 -17.16
CA LEU A 210 -19.59 -14.03 -17.24
C LEU A 210 -20.40 -13.16 -16.26
N ALA A 211 -21.71 -13.38 -16.14
CA ALA A 211 -22.53 -12.70 -15.13
C ALA A 211 -22.10 -13.06 -13.69
N GLY A 212 -21.59 -14.27 -13.46
CA GLY A 212 -20.97 -14.68 -12.21
C GLY A 212 -19.70 -13.88 -11.88
N SER A 213 -18.85 -13.62 -12.88
CA SER A 213 -17.66 -12.78 -12.75
C SER A 213 -18.00 -11.30 -12.54
N ASP A 214 -19.01 -10.78 -13.25
CA ASP A 214 -19.55 -9.42 -13.05
C ASP A 214 -20.04 -9.21 -11.60
N ALA A 215 -20.75 -10.19 -11.04
CA ALA A 215 -21.18 -10.15 -9.64
C ALA A 215 -19.98 -10.07 -8.67
N GLN A 216 -18.85 -10.72 -8.96
CA GLN A 216 -17.64 -10.58 -8.15
C GLN A 216 -17.04 -9.17 -8.23
N ILE A 217 -16.98 -8.56 -9.42
CA ILE A 217 -16.53 -7.15 -9.57
C ILE A 217 -17.40 -6.22 -8.71
N GLY A 218 -18.73 -6.41 -8.75
CA GLY A 218 -19.66 -5.64 -7.92
C GLY A 218 -19.34 -5.70 -6.42
N ARG A 219 -18.99 -6.89 -5.91
CA ARG A 219 -18.60 -7.07 -4.50
C ARG A 219 -17.31 -6.32 -4.14
N ILE A 220 -16.27 -6.43 -4.98
CA ILE A 220 -14.96 -5.80 -4.73
C ILE A 220 -15.09 -4.28 -4.79
N VAL A 221 -15.77 -3.75 -5.81
CA VAL A 221 -16.01 -2.31 -5.97
C VAL A 221 -16.87 -1.76 -4.83
N ALA A 222 -17.87 -2.51 -4.35
CA ALA A 222 -18.65 -2.12 -3.19
C ALA A 222 -17.82 -2.07 -1.90
N ALA A 223 -16.93 -3.03 -1.66
CA ALA A 223 -16.04 -3.04 -0.49
C ALA A 223 -15.06 -1.86 -0.51
N ALA A 224 -14.39 -1.60 -1.63
CA ALA A 224 -13.48 -0.45 -1.75
C ALA A 224 -14.22 0.89 -1.56
N ARG A 225 -15.43 1.04 -2.11
CA ARG A 225 -16.25 2.25 -1.95
C ARG A 225 -16.79 2.42 -0.52
N ALA A 226 -16.85 1.36 0.28
CA ALA A 226 -17.19 1.45 1.71
C ALA A 226 -16.02 1.99 2.54
N ASP A 227 -14.78 1.75 2.11
CA ASP A 227 -13.58 2.35 2.70
C ASP A 227 -13.26 3.73 2.07
N ALA A 228 -14.06 4.73 2.45
CA ALA A 228 -13.84 6.12 2.05
C ALA A 228 -12.55 6.76 2.63
N THR A 229 -11.74 6.01 3.40
CA THR A 229 -10.47 6.52 3.95
C THR A 229 -9.27 6.28 3.03
N ARG A 230 -9.44 5.47 1.98
CA ARG A 230 -8.35 5.06 1.10
C ARG A 230 -8.69 5.15 -0.38
N ASP A 231 -8.01 6.08 -1.05
CA ASP A 231 -8.00 6.21 -2.50
C ASP A 231 -7.68 4.85 -3.16
N THR A 232 -8.59 4.34 -3.99
CA THR A 232 -8.46 3.02 -4.64
C THR A 232 -8.70 3.14 -6.14
N PHE A 233 -7.67 2.78 -6.90
CA PHE A 233 -7.72 2.56 -8.34
C PHE A 233 -8.10 1.12 -8.67
N PHE A 234 -8.80 0.97 -9.78
CA PHE A 234 -9.10 -0.29 -10.43
C PHE A 234 -8.52 -0.26 -11.84
N ILE A 235 -7.86 -1.34 -12.24
CA ILE A 235 -7.68 -1.70 -13.65
C ILE A 235 -8.41 -3.02 -13.83
N VAL A 236 -9.34 -3.10 -14.78
CA VAL A 236 -10.10 -4.31 -15.07
C VAL A 236 -9.99 -4.64 -16.55
N THR A 237 -9.51 -5.84 -16.85
CA THR A 237 -9.26 -6.28 -18.22
C THR A 237 -9.39 -7.79 -18.39
N SER A 238 -9.08 -8.28 -19.59
CA SER A 238 -8.93 -9.69 -19.91
C SER A 238 -7.58 -9.91 -20.59
N ASP A 239 -7.16 -11.16 -20.68
CA ASP A 239 -5.99 -11.64 -21.39
C ASP A 239 -6.30 -12.01 -22.85
N HIS A 240 -7.49 -12.53 -23.12
CA HIS A 240 -8.03 -12.78 -24.45
C HIS A 240 -9.56 -12.83 -24.46
N GLY A 241 -10.16 -12.75 -25.66
CA GLY A 241 -11.53 -13.18 -25.89
C GLY A 241 -11.62 -14.65 -26.31
N GLY A 242 -12.49 -14.97 -27.27
CA GLY A 242 -12.65 -16.32 -27.79
C GLY A 242 -13.73 -16.47 -28.87
N ASP A 243 -13.60 -17.51 -29.70
CA ASP A 243 -14.51 -17.90 -30.78
C ASP A 243 -14.67 -19.43 -30.85
N GLY A 244 -15.92 -19.90 -31.03
CA GLY A 244 -16.24 -21.30 -30.81
C GLY A 244 -15.76 -21.75 -29.43
N PRO A 245 -15.04 -22.89 -29.28
CA PRO A 245 -14.46 -23.34 -28.02
C PRO A 245 -12.95 -22.99 -27.86
N ASN A 246 -12.42 -22.03 -28.64
CA ASN A 246 -10.98 -21.72 -28.70
C ASN A 246 -10.71 -20.21 -28.72
N HIS A 247 -9.45 -19.82 -28.51
CA HIS A 247 -8.99 -18.43 -28.53
C HIS A 247 -7.67 -18.23 -29.31
N PHE A 248 -7.22 -19.23 -30.06
CA PHE A 248 -5.90 -19.25 -30.73
C PHE A 248 -5.82 -18.44 -32.04
N ALA A 249 -6.95 -18.14 -32.68
CA ALA A 249 -6.96 -17.46 -33.98
C ALA A 249 -6.61 -15.97 -33.84
N ASN A 250 -5.86 -15.43 -34.80
CA ASN A 250 -5.53 -14.00 -34.89
C ASN A 250 -6.72 -13.23 -35.49
N ILE A 251 -7.79 -13.09 -34.71
CA ILE A 251 -9.06 -12.42 -35.05
C ILE A 251 -9.47 -11.45 -33.94
N PRO A 252 -10.26 -10.39 -34.22
CA PRO A 252 -10.72 -9.43 -33.21
C PRO A 252 -11.35 -10.08 -31.98
N GLU A 253 -12.19 -11.10 -32.18
CA GLU A 253 -12.92 -11.82 -31.13
C GLU A 253 -12.02 -12.43 -30.05
N ASN A 254 -10.77 -12.75 -30.38
CA ASN A 254 -9.78 -13.29 -29.45
C ASN A 254 -8.83 -12.21 -28.92
N ARG A 255 -8.58 -11.15 -29.71
CA ARG A 255 -7.50 -10.18 -29.48
C ARG A 255 -7.92 -8.86 -28.86
N GLU A 256 -9.17 -8.48 -29.07
CA GLU A 256 -9.76 -7.27 -28.50
C GLU A 256 -10.31 -7.57 -27.11
N VAL A 257 -9.65 -7.01 -26.10
CA VAL A 257 -10.02 -7.15 -24.69
C VAL A 257 -10.47 -5.80 -24.13
N ALA A 258 -11.51 -5.80 -23.30
CA ALA A 258 -11.93 -4.58 -22.64
C ALA A 258 -10.83 -4.13 -21.67
N TRP A 259 -10.52 -2.84 -21.62
CA TRP A 259 -9.54 -2.28 -20.71
C TRP A 259 -10.15 -1.06 -20.02
N ILE A 260 -10.50 -1.23 -18.75
CA ILE A 260 -11.22 -0.25 -17.93
C ILE A 260 -10.30 0.21 -16.80
N VAL A 261 -10.24 1.51 -16.56
CA VAL A 261 -9.54 2.09 -15.41
C VAL A 261 -10.45 3.08 -14.69
N ALA A 262 -10.63 2.91 -13.39
CA ALA A 262 -11.46 3.80 -12.57
C ALA A 262 -10.79 4.10 -11.23
N GLY A 263 -11.00 5.30 -10.68
CA GLY A 263 -10.40 5.71 -9.42
C GLY A 263 -10.28 7.23 -9.29
N PRO A 264 -9.65 7.71 -8.21
CA PRO A 264 -9.50 9.13 -7.90
C PRO A 264 -8.86 9.93 -9.05
N GLY A 265 -9.49 11.05 -9.43
CA GLY A 265 -8.99 11.95 -10.48
C GLY A 265 -9.14 11.46 -11.92
N ILE A 266 -9.64 10.24 -12.16
CA ILE A 266 -9.93 9.73 -13.51
C ILE A 266 -11.31 10.28 -13.95
N PRO A 267 -11.43 10.95 -15.12
CA PRO A 267 -12.71 11.45 -15.60
C PRO A 267 -13.69 10.31 -15.92
N ALA A 268 -14.90 10.39 -15.40
CA ALA A 268 -15.98 9.43 -15.65
C ALA A 268 -16.47 9.46 -17.11
N GLY A 269 -16.86 8.29 -17.63
CA GLY A 269 -17.35 8.08 -18.99
C GLY A 269 -16.31 8.33 -20.10
N ARG A 270 -15.01 8.32 -19.78
CA ARG A 270 -13.97 8.70 -20.75
C ARG A 270 -13.60 7.55 -21.69
N SER A 271 -13.89 7.71 -22.98
CA SER A 271 -13.28 6.87 -24.02
C SER A 271 -11.84 7.35 -24.28
N LEU A 272 -10.86 6.48 -24.03
CA LEU A 272 -9.45 6.78 -24.28
C LEU A 272 -9.17 6.73 -25.79
N GLN A 273 -8.52 7.79 -26.29
CA GLN A 273 -8.16 7.91 -27.71
C GLN A 273 -6.76 7.37 -28.00
N THR A 274 -5.92 7.26 -26.97
CA THR A 274 -4.64 6.58 -27.01
C THR A 274 -4.85 5.09 -27.30
N PRO A 275 -4.24 4.50 -28.35
CA PRO A 275 -4.26 3.06 -28.56
C PRO A 275 -3.58 2.34 -27.38
N VAL A 276 -4.20 1.28 -26.88
CA VAL A 276 -3.70 0.49 -25.74
C VAL A 276 -3.43 -0.94 -26.18
N ALA A 277 -2.34 -1.51 -25.72
CA ALA A 277 -2.07 -2.95 -25.75
C ALA A 277 -1.80 -3.46 -24.33
N LEU A 278 -1.86 -4.77 -24.10
CA LEU A 278 -1.70 -5.31 -22.73
C LEU A 278 -0.36 -4.94 -22.07
N VAL A 279 0.69 -4.71 -22.87
CA VAL A 279 1.99 -4.17 -22.41
C VAL A 279 1.88 -2.85 -21.64
N ASP A 280 0.86 -2.03 -21.90
CA ASP A 280 0.69 -0.73 -21.25
C ASP A 280 0.14 -0.85 -19.80
N THR A 281 -0.29 -2.05 -19.39
CA THR A 281 -0.95 -2.28 -18.09
C THR A 281 -0.02 -2.05 -16.90
N THR A 282 1.13 -2.74 -16.85
CA THR A 282 2.15 -2.55 -15.80
C THR A 282 2.66 -1.11 -15.69
N PRO A 283 3.16 -0.45 -16.75
CA PRO A 283 3.64 0.92 -16.66
C PRO A 283 2.52 1.92 -16.30
N THR A 284 1.27 1.67 -16.69
CA THR A 284 0.13 2.45 -16.20
C THR A 284 -0.12 2.24 -14.71
N ALA A 285 -0.10 1.00 -14.23
CA ALA A 285 -0.34 0.69 -12.82
C ALA A 285 0.72 1.32 -11.90
N LEU A 286 2.01 1.24 -12.29
CA LEU A 286 3.10 1.92 -11.59
C LEU A 286 2.87 3.44 -11.54
N TRP A 287 2.53 4.06 -12.67
CA TRP A 287 2.28 5.49 -12.75
C TRP A 287 1.04 5.96 -11.95
N LEU A 288 -0.02 5.13 -11.86
CA LEU A 288 -1.18 5.42 -11.01
C LEU A 288 -0.85 5.36 -9.52
N LEU A 289 0.10 4.49 -9.13
CA LEU A 289 0.65 4.37 -7.77
C LEU A 289 1.76 5.42 -7.48
N ASP A 290 1.99 6.37 -8.40
CA ASP A 290 3.10 7.34 -8.37
C ASP A 290 4.50 6.71 -8.17
N LEU A 291 4.66 5.46 -8.63
CA LEU A 291 5.94 4.75 -8.68
C LEU A 291 6.74 5.07 -9.95
N PRO A 292 8.08 4.97 -9.91
CA PRO A 292 8.90 5.10 -11.11
C PRO A 292 8.58 3.99 -12.12
N VAL A 293 8.44 4.37 -13.38
CA VAL A 293 8.28 3.42 -14.50
C VAL A 293 9.67 3.06 -15.01
N PRO A 294 10.09 1.78 -14.98
CA PRO A 294 11.43 1.38 -15.38
C PRO A 294 11.73 1.65 -16.86
N ASP A 295 12.97 2.05 -17.13
CA ASP A 295 13.49 2.15 -18.49
C ASP A 295 13.49 0.78 -19.18
N GLY A 296 13.20 0.77 -20.48
CA GLY A 296 13.24 -0.44 -21.31
C GLY A 296 12.04 -1.36 -21.16
N LEU A 297 10.92 -0.92 -20.57
CA LEU A 297 9.60 -1.49 -20.88
C LEU A 297 9.15 -1.02 -22.27
N VAL A 298 8.40 -1.87 -22.98
CA VAL A 298 7.84 -1.51 -24.31
C VAL A 298 6.53 -0.75 -24.16
N GLY A 299 5.69 -1.19 -23.22
CA GLY A 299 4.46 -0.50 -22.88
C GLY A 299 4.72 0.85 -22.21
N LYS A 300 3.70 1.72 -22.22
CA LYS A 300 3.79 3.09 -21.72
C LYS A 300 2.63 3.40 -20.79
N PRO A 301 2.80 4.31 -19.81
CA PRO A 301 1.68 4.78 -19.00
C PRO A 301 0.65 5.49 -19.89
N ILE A 302 -0.62 5.12 -19.76
CA ILE A 302 -1.71 5.82 -20.45
C ILE A 302 -2.01 7.13 -19.72
N THR A 303 -1.15 8.13 -19.96
CA THR A 303 -1.20 9.45 -19.29
C THR A 303 -2.49 10.21 -19.52
N GLU A 304 -3.26 9.83 -20.54
CA GLU A 304 -4.61 10.32 -20.81
C GLU A 304 -5.58 10.12 -19.63
N LEU A 305 -5.33 9.14 -18.75
CA LEU A 305 -6.15 8.82 -17.58
C LEU A 305 -6.26 9.97 -16.56
N ARG A 306 -5.18 10.74 -16.34
CA ARG A 306 -5.25 11.95 -15.53
C ARG A 306 -5.82 13.07 -16.40
N ALA A 307 -6.74 13.87 -15.86
CA ALA A 307 -7.17 15.09 -16.55
C ALA A 307 -5.94 15.96 -16.86
N ALA A 308 -5.89 16.55 -18.06
CA ALA A 308 -4.86 17.53 -18.37
C ALA A 308 -4.95 18.65 -17.33
N SER A 309 -3.89 18.80 -16.51
CA SER A 309 -3.79 19.89 -15.55
C SER A 309 -4.04 21.19 -16.31
N ALA A 310 -5.08 21.93 -15.93
CA ALA A 310 -5.20 23.33 -16.30
C ALA A 310 -3.91 23.99 -15.79
N ALA A 311 -3.02 24.33 -16.73
CA ALA A 311 -1.58 24.34 -16.52
C ALA A 311 -1.21 24.88 -15.14
N ALA A 312 -0.70 24.01 -14.26
CA ALA A 312 -0.21 24.40 -12.95
C ALA A 312 0.82 25.52 -13.16
N GLY A 313 0.38 26.77 -12.90
CA GLY A 313 1.17 27.96 -13.17
C GLY A 313 2.49 27.80 -12.45
N ALA A 314 3.59 27.80 -13.23
CA ALA A 314 4.87 27.24 -12.83
C ALA A 314 5.20 27.59 -11.38
N ALA A 315 5.10 26.59 -10.49
CA ALA A 315 5.49 26.74 -9.10
C ALA A 315 7.00 27.00 -9.12
N THR A 316 7.35 28.29 -9.00
CA THR A 316 8.75 28.71 -8.85
C THR A 316 9.35 27.87 -7.74
N PRO A 317 10.45 27.14 -7.96
CA PRO A 317 11.04 26.29 -6.94
C PRO A 317 11.30 27.15 -5.72
N ALA A 318 10.74 26.75 -4.58
CA ALA A 318 11.02 27.44 -3.32
C ALA A 318 12.54 27.47 -3.14
N PRO A 319 13.13 28.62 -2.76
CA PRO A 319 14.57 28.70 -2.57
C PRO A 319 14.98 27.65 -1.52
N PRO A 320 16.16 27.01 -1.69
CA PRO A 320 16.59 25.96 -0.79
C PRO A 320 16.57 26.47 0.64
N ILE A 321 15.81 25.80 1.51
CA ILE A 321 15.78 26.12 2.93
C ILE A 321 17.16 25.76 3.49
N THR A 322 18.02 26.76 3.61
CA THR A 322 19.24 26.66 4.40
C THR A 322 18.82 26.44 5.84
N LEU A 323 18.80 25.18 6.29
CA LEU A 323 18.76 24.86 7.71
C LEU A 323 19.94 25.59 8.38
N PRO A 324 19.71 26.48 9.36
CA PRO A 324 20.81 26.93 10.20
C PRO A 324 21.38 25.72 10.94
N CYS A 325 22.71 25.57 10.97
CA CYS A 325 23.40 24.52 11.72
C CYS A 325 23.18 24.71 13.23
N PHE A 326 22.03 24.29 13.74
CA PHE A 326 21.65 24.37 15.15
C PHE A 326 20.97 23.09 15.68
N ILE A 327 21.23 21.94 15.05
CA ILE A 327 20.92 20.61 15.61
C ILE A 327 22.18 19.73 15.59
N LEU A 328 23.17 20.10 16.41
CA LEU A 328 24.34 19.27 16.76
C LEU A 328 24.60 19.20 18.28
N MET A 329 23.59 19.50 19.10
CA MET A 329 23.68 19.55 20.57
C MET A 329 22.79 18.51 21.28
N LEU A 330 22.20 17.55 20.57
CA LEU A 330 21.34 16.52 21.18
C LEU A 330 22.05 15.40 21.99
N PRO A 331 23.39 15.17 21.96
CA PRO A 331 24.02 14.24 22.90
C PRO A 331 24.21 14.79 24.32
N ALA A 332 24.21 16.11 24.50
CA ALA A 332 24.66 16.74 25.76
C ALA A 332 23.56 16.86 26.84
N VAL A 333 22.30 16.97 26.44
CA VAL A 333 21.19 17.27 27.38
C VAL A 333 20.76 16.03 28.19
N LEU A 334 20.93 14.82 27.65
CA LEU A 334 20.53 13.59 28.34
C LEU A 334 21.51 13.15 29.44
N ALA A 335 22.79 13.56 29.35
CA ALA A 335 23.82 13.26 30.34
C ALA A 335 23.72 14.11 31.62
N ALA A 336 23.07 15.28 31.56
CA ALA A 336 22.95 16.19 32.71
C ALA A 336 21.85 15.78 33.71
N LEU A 337 20.85 15.00 33.28
CA LEU A 337 19.70 14.63 34.12
C LEU A 337 19.90 13.36 34.96
N THR A 338 20.90 12.53 34.64
CA THR A 338 21.24 11.33 35.45
C THR A 338 22.21 11.62 36.59
N ALA A 339 22.98 12.72 36.53
CA ALA A 339 23.95 13.10 37.56
C ALA A 339 23.32 13.72 38.83
N ALA A 340 22.09 14.25 38.75
CA ALA A 340 21.43 14.95 39.85
C ALA A 340 20.75 14.04 40.89
N ALA A 341 20.66 12.72 40.64
CA ALA A 341 19.87 11.78 41.47
C ALA A 341 20.70 10.93 42.46
N ILE A 342 22.04 11.03 42.45
CA ILE A 342 22.94 10.13 43.22
C ILE A 342 23.80 10.93 44.25
N GLY A 343 23.67 12.26 44.27
CA GLY A 343 24.58 13.18 44.97
C GLY A 343 24.42 13.39 46.47
N THR A 344 23.74 12.51 47.22
CA THR A 344 23.61 12.67 48.69
C THR A 344 23.66 11.34 49.46
N HIS A 345 24.85 10.79 49.75
CA HIS A 345 25.14 10.14 51.03
C HIS A 345 26.65 9.96 51.32
N GLY A 346 27.09 10.61 52.41
CA GLY A 346 28.17 10.21 53.33
C GLY A 346 29.42 9.47 52.85
N ALA A 347 30.55 10.17 52.85
CA ALA A 347 31.86 9.54 52.97
C ALA A 347 32.14 9.10 54.42
N ASN A 348 32.57 7.86 54.64
CA ASN A 348 33.44 7.45 55.77
C ASN A 348 33.89 5.99 55.61
N GLY A 349 35.16 5.68 55.90
CA GLY A 349 35.59 4.31 56.20
C GLY A 349 36.73 3.73 55.35
N ARG A 350 37.93 3.73 55.95
CA ARG A 350 39.16 3.01 55.60
C ARG A 350 38.94 1.55 55.12
N GLY A 351 39.78 1.07 54.20
CA GLY A 351 39.95 -0.35 53.87
C GLY A 351 41.08 -0.56 52.86
N ALA A 352 41.82 -1.68 52.93
CA ALA A 352 43.08 -1.87 52.19
C ALA A 352 43.10 -3.14 51.30
N SER A 353 44.10 -3.13 50.40
CA SER A 353 44.75 -4.29 49.77
C SER A 353 44.13 -4.95 48.51
N ALA A 354 44.95 -4.90 47.45
CA ALA A 354 45.45 -6.03 46.66
C ALA A 354 44.50 -6.95 45.86
N SER A 355 44.79 -7.08 44.55
CA SER A 355 45.42 -8.27 43.94
C SER A 355 44.85 -8.68 42.57
N MET A 356 45.76 -8.87 41.62
CA MET A 356 45.76 -9.85 40.52
C MET A 356 44.65 -9.90 39.43
N ALA A 357 45.14 -9.71 38.19
CA ALA A 357 44.68 -10.32 36.94
C ALA A 357 44.88 -11.89 36.99
N PRO A 358 44.55 -12.74 35.98
CA PRO A 358 44.51 -12.41 34.54
C PRO A 358 43.57 -13.24 33.60
N ASN A 359 43.79 -13.03 32.30
CA ASN A 359 43.67 -13.97 31.18
C ASN A 359 42.30 -14.44 30.64
N ALA A 360 42.22 -14.35 29.31
CA ALA A 360 41.30 -15.10 28.46
C ALA A 360 41.74 -16.56 28.27
N PRO A 361 40.89 -17.39 27.64
CA PRO A 361 41.39 -18.35 26.66
C PRO A 361 40.64 -18.30 25.32
N ARG A 362 41.27 -18.91 24.31
CA ARG A 362 40.73 -19.16 22.97
C ARG A 362 39.98 -20.51 22.92
N GLY A 363 38.98 -20.63 22.04
CA GLY A 363 39.04 -21.63 20.98
C GLY A 363 38.12 -22.88 21.01
N SER A 364 37.81 -23.30 19.76
CA SER A 364 37.47 -24.64 19.25
C SER A 364 36.09 -25.31 19.47
N HIS A 365 35.42 -25.53 18.32
CA HIS A 365 34.83 -26.77 17.79
C HIS A 365 33.99 -27.74 18.65
N HIS A 366 32.73 -27.95 18.23
CA HIS A 366 32.18 -29.17 17.58
C HIS A 366 30.75 -28.81 17.09
N GLN A 367 30.27 -29.08 15.88
CA GLN A 367 29.99 -30.38 15.22
C GLN A 367 29.17 -31.37 16.07
N ALA A 368 27.85 -31.26 15.95
CA ALA A 368 26.91 -32.35 15.69
C ALA A 368 25.72 -31.78 14.91
#